data_AF-A0A0A5G855-F1
#
_entry.id   AF-A0A0A5G855-F1
#
_cell.length_a   1.000
_cell.length_b   1.000
_cell.length_c   1.000
_cell.angle_alpha   90.00
_cell.angle_beta   90.00
_cell.angle_gamma   90.00
#
_symmetry.space_group_name_H-M   'P 1'
#
loop_
_entity.id
_entity.type
_entity.pdbx_description
1 polymer ?
#
loop_
_entity_poly.entity_id
_entity_poly.type
_entity_poly.pdbx_seq_one_letter_code
_entity_poly.pdbx_strand_id
1 'polypeptide(L)'
;MRSLAFIVAIILLLGGCAGNSSGGDQTGYETTKKMVVDILKTDEGKKAITQVLTDQKMKQQIVLDSEVVKKSIEETVSSDKGKKFWKELFSNPEFTKTFAQSMTDQQKKVMKELMNDSQFQKSMLELMKNPEMEKQMSSVMTSQKFREHLEKTIQETMNTPMFKAKMSEIVLKAAEEMKSGGGEGKQSQEGQEKSQGGKQSEGKKEEGGQEEDGGQGESS
;
A
#
# COMPACT_ATOMS: atom_id res chain seq x y z
N MET A 1 -35.82 95.53 6.56
CA MET A 1 -34.85 95.76 5.45
C MET A 1 -33.43 96.11 5.91
N ARG A 2 -33.20 96.71 7.10
CA ARG A 2 -31.83 96.97 7.62
C ARG A 2 -31.08 95.70 8.09
N SER A 3 -31.81 94.71 8.61
CA SER A 3 -31.22 93.46 9.13
C SER A 3 -30.78 92.47 8.04
N LEU A 4 -31.35 92.57 6.84
CA LEU A 4 -31.00 91.70 5.69
C LEU A 4 -29.67 92.15 5.05
N ALA A 5 -29.40 93.46 5.05
CA ALA A 5 -28.15 94.03 4.53
C ALA A 5 -26.92 93.63 5.36
N PHE A 6 -27.11 93.43 6.67
CA PHE A 6 -26.03 93.01 7.58
C PHE A 6 -25.62 91.54 7.38
N ILE A 7 -26.57 90.67 7.04
CA ILE A 7 -26.31 89.24 6.79
C ILE A 7 -25.60 89.03 5.44
N VAL A 8 -25.94 89.83 4.43
CA VAL A 8 -25.26 89.80 3.12
C VAL A 8 -23.82 90.34 3.20
N ALA A 9 -23.57 91.33 4.07
CA ALA A 9 -22.22 91.86 4.30
C ALA A 9 -21.28 90.86 5.03
N ILE A 10 -21.82 90.02 5.91
CA ILE A 10 -21.05 88.98 6.63
C ILE A 10 -20.67 87.80 5.71
N ILE A 11 -21.53 87.45 4.74
CA ILE A 11 -21.23 86.39 3.77
C ILE A 11 -20.10 86.80 2.80
N LEU A 12 -19.99 88.10 2.47
CA LEU A 12 -18.92 88.62 1.63
C LEU A 12 -17.53 88.63 2.34
N LEU A 13 -17.49 88.69 3.67
CA LEU A 13 -16.24 88.65 4.44
C LEU A 13 -15.69 87.23 4.65
N LEU A 14 -16.53 86.19 4.53
CA LEU A 14 -16.10 84.79 4.61
C LEU A 14 -15.58 84.24 3.26
N GLY A 15 -15.77 84.98 2.15
CA GLY A 15 -15.17 84.68 0.84
C GLY A 15 -13.71 85.16 0.68
N GLY A 16 -13.14 85.79 1.71
CA GLY A 16 -11.80 86.39 1.70
C GLY A 16 -10.63 85.45 1.97
N CYS A 17 -10.82 84.13 1.93
CA CYS A 17 -9.73 83.16 1.91
C CYS A 17 -9.51 82.59 0.49
N ALA A 18 -9.55 83.46 -0.53
CA ALA A 18 -8.88 83.23 -1.81
C ALA A 18 -7.44 83.76 -1.72
N GLY A 19 -6.71 83.25 -0.72
CA GLY A 19 -5.30 83.47 -0.49
C GLY A 19 -4.61 82.11 -0.48
N ASN A 20 -4.11 81.71 -1.66
CA ASN A 20 -3.16 80.64 -1.88
C ASN A 20 -3.62 79.19 -1.59
N SER A 21 -4.40 78.60 -2.51
CA SER A 21 -4.46 77.13 -2.67
C SER A 21 -5.15 76.72 -3.98
N SER A 22 -4.63 77.18 -5.10
CA SER A 22 -5.01 76.65 -6.42
C SER A 22 -3.74 76.42 -7.24
N GLY A 23 -3.13 75.24 -7.03
CA GLY A 23 -1.92 74.77 -7.71
C GLY A 23 -1.08 73.73 -6.94
N GLY A 24 -1.39 73.41 -5.68
CA GLY A 24 -0.48 72.68 -4.78
C GLY A 24 -0.65 71.16 -4.64
N ASP A 25 -1.76 70.58 -5.12
CA ASP A 25 -2.05 69.16 -4.82
C ASP A 25 -1.08 68.17 -5.49
N GLN A 26 -0.51 68.51 -6.66
CA GLN A 26 0.46 67.64 -7.32
C GLN A 26 1.92 67.88 -6.85
N THR A 27 2.28 69.09 -6.45
CA THR A 27 3.64 69.43 -6.00
C THR A 27 3.90 68.99 -4.57
N GLY A 28 2.87 69.08 -3.70
CA GLY A 28 2.91 68.49 -2.37
C GLY A 28 2.98 66.96 -2.42
N TYR A 29 2.17 66.33 -3.27
CA TYR A 29 2.14 64.87 -3.41
C TYR A 29 3.47 64.28 -3.89
N GLU A 30 4.09 64.86 -4.93
CA GLU A 30 5.39 64.39 -5.41
C GLU A 30 6.51 64.66 -4.40
N THR A 31 6.44 65.76 -3.63
CA THR A 31 7.38 66.05 -2.56
C THR A 31 7.23 65.07 -1.38
N THR A 32 6.00 64.80 -0.94
CA THR A 32 5.70 63.82 0.11
C THR A 32 6.07 62.41 -0.33
N LYS A 33 5.79 62.03 -1.58
CA LYS A 33 6.20 60.75 -2.16
C LYS A 33 7.72 60.59 -2.15
N LYS A 34 8.46 61.63 -2.55
CA LYS A 34 9.93 61.62 -2.52
C LYS A 34 10.46 61.49 -1.09
N MET A 35 9.87 62.23 -0.15
CA MET A 35 10.20 62.13 1.28
C MET A 35 9.92 60.72 1.83
N VAL A 36 8.78 60.10 1.50
CA VAL A 36 8.45 58.73 1.94
C VAL A 36 9.41 57.71 1.33
N VAL A 37 9.73 57.82 0.04
CA VAL A 37 10.70 56.94 -0.62
C VAL A 37 12.09 57.07 0.00
N ASP A 38 12.50 58.29 0.34
CA ASP A 38 13.79 58.54 0.98
C ASP A 38 13.81 57.98 2.41
N ILE A 39 12.74 58.14 3.20
CA ILE A 39 12.59 57.51 4.53
C ILE A 39 12.64 55.98 4.44
N LEU A 40 12.02 55.36 3.43
CA LEU A 40 12.07 53.91 3.25
C LEU A 40 13.49 53.42 2.88
N LYS A 41 14.29 54.27 2.22
CA LYS A 41 15.67 53.95 1.84
C LYS A 41 16.69 54.23 2.93
N THR A 42 16.37 55.05 3.93
CA THR A 42 17.27 55.29 5.08
C THR A 42 17.48 54.01 5.89
N ASP A 43 18.56 53.98 6.64
CA ASP A 43 18.88 52.85 7.50
C ASP A 43 17.85 52.67 8.63
N GLU A 44 17.22 53.76 9.06
CA GLU A 44 16.11 53.74 10.02
C GLU A 44 14.85 53.11 9.42
N GLY A 45 14.49 53.46 8.17
CA GLY A 45 13.38 52.83 7.47
C GLY A 45 13.59 51.33 7.25
N LYS A 46 14.79 50.93 6.83
CA LYS A 46 15.16 49.51 6.71
C LYS A 46 15.12 48.79 8.05
N LYS A 47 15.61 49.41 9.13
CA LYS A 47 15.56 48.84 10.49
C LYS A 47 14.12 48.67 10.95
N ALA A 48 13.27 49.68 10.77
CA ALA A 48 11.87 49.63 11.16
C ALA A 48 11.10 48.54 10.41
N ILE A 49 11.26 48.45 9.08
CA ILE A 49 10.66 47.37 8.27
C ILE A 49 11.20 46.02 8.72
N THR A 50 12.50 45.90 8.96
CA THR A 50 13.09 44.65 9.46
C THR A 50 12.48 44.28 10.81
N GLN A 51 12.30 45.22 11.74
CA GLN A 51 11.71 44.97 13.05
C GLN A 51 10.26 44.46 12.93
N VAL A 52 9.47 45.07 12.06
CA VAL A 52 8.09 44.64 11.79
C VAL A 52 8.06 43.29 11.06
N LEU A 53 8.94 43.05 10.09
CA LEU A 53 9.13 41.74 9.43
C LEU A 53 9.72 40.69 10.37
N THR A 54 10.29 41.08 11.51
CA THR A 54 10.84 40.15 12.50
C THR A 54 9.75 39.67 13.45
N ASP A 55 8.66 40.42 13.58
CA ASP A 55 7.49 40.08 14.36
C ASP A 55 6.85 38.77 13.88
N GLN A 56 6.54 37.89 14.83
CA GLN A 56 6.04 36.53 14.58
C GLN A 56 4.73 36.52 13.77
N LYS A 57 3.80 37.44 14.06
CA LYS A 57 2.52 37.49 13.33
C LYS A 57 2.72 37.95 11.89
N MET A 58 3.58 38.95 11.69
CA MET A 58 3.88 39.47 10.35
C MET A 58 4.66 38.46 9.50
N LYS A 59 5.62 37.73 10.09
CA LYS A 59 6.35 36.65 9.42
C LYS A 59 5.44 35.55 8.93
N GLN A 60 4.55 35.05 9.78
CA GLN A 60 3.66 33.95 9.41
C GLN A 60 2.75 34.36 8.23
N GLN A 61 2.20 35.56 8.28
CA GLN A 61 1.28 36.02 7.23
C GLN A 61 2.01 36.24 5.89
N ILE A 62 3.19 36.87 5.89
CA ILE A 62 3.96 37.10 4.64
C ILE A 62 4.54 35.80 4.06
N VAL A 63 5.04 34.90 4.90
CA VAL A 63 5.68 33.66 4.43
C VAL A 63 4.64 32.65 3.92
N LEU A 64 3.45 32.61 4.52
CA LEU A 64 2.41 31.65 4.14
C LEU A 64 1.52 32.13 2.97
N ASP A 65 1.20 33.43 2.86
CA ASP A 65 0.40 33.98 1.74
C ASP A 65 1.22 34.23 0.46
N SER A 66 2.52 34.00 0.52
CA SER A 66 3.37 34.11 -0.66
C SER A 66 3.03 32.98 -1.65
N GLU A 67 2.39 33.33 -2.77
CA GLU A 67 2.21 32.40 -3.91
C GLU A 67 3.54 31.75 -4.32
N VAL A 68 4.64 32.48 -4.16
CA VAL A 68 6.00 31.99 -4.42
C VAL A 68 6.37 30.86 -3.46
N VAL A 69 6.03 30.96 -2.17
CA VAL A 69 6.28 29.88 -1.20
C VAL A 69 5.42 28.66 -1.51
N LYS A 70 4.12 28.85 -1.78
CA LYS A 70 3.22 27.75 -2.16
C LYS A 70 3.72 27.02 -3.41
N LYS A 71 4.05 27.78 -4.46
CA LYS A 71 4.58 27.23 -5.72
C LYS A 71 5.91 26.54 -5.52
N SER A 72 6.80 27.10 -4.70
CA SER A 72 8.10 26.49 -4.40
C SER A 72 7.94 25.16 -3.64
N ILE A 73 7.00 25.08 -2.70
CA ILE A 73 6.69 23.83 -1.98
C ILE A 73 6.09 22.81 -2.94
N GLU A 74 5.12 23.21 -3.76
CA GLU A 74 4.46 22.32 -4.73
C GLU A 74 5.45 21.77 -5.77
N GLU A 75 6.31 22.64 -6.32
CA GLU A 75 7.38 22.25 -7.21
C GLU A 75 8.39 21.34 -6.50
N THR A 76 8.81 21.67 -5.27
CA THR A 76 9.78 20.85 -4.54
C THR A 76 9.23 19.47 -4.22
N VAL A 77 7.99 19.37 -3.71
CA VAL A 77 7.34 18.11 -3.34
C VAL A 77 7.03 17.26 -4.58
N SER A 78 6.60 17.86 -5.68
CA SER A 78 6.23 17.16 -6.92
C SER A 78 7.42 16.86 -7.83
N SER A 79 8.54 17.56 -7.65
CA SER A 79 9.76 17.36 -8.43
C SER A 79 10.45 16.03 -8.14
N ASP A 80 11.38 15.66 -9.01
CA ASP A 80 12.25 14.50 -8.78
C ASP A 80 13.16 14.67 -7.54
N LYS A 81 13.44 15.91 -7.11
CA LYS A 81 14.12 16.16 -5.83
C LYS A 81 13.25 15.75 -4.65
N GLY A 82 11.96 16.10 -4.68
CA GLY A 82 10.97 15.63 -3.69
C GLY A 82 10.87 14.11 -3.64
N LYS A 83 10.80 13.44 -4.81
CA LYS A 83 10.82 11.97 -4.88
C LYS A 83 12.09 11.37 -4.25
N LYS A 84 13.26 11.94 -4.52
CA LYS A 84 14.53 11.51 -3.90
C LYS A 84 14.53 11.70 -2.39
N PHE A 85 14.08 12.87 -1.92
CA PHE A 85 13.93 13.16 -0.50
C PHE A 85 13.03 12.13 0.19
N TRP A 86 11.84 11.85 -0.38
CA TRP A 86 10.96 10.83 0.17
C TRP A 86 11.58 9.44 0.15
N LYS A 87 12.29 9.04 -0.92
CA LYS A 87 13.01 7.75 -0.97
C LYS A 87 14.05 7.62 0.14
N GLU A 88 14.84 8.67 0.39
CA GLU A 88 15.83 8.69 1.47
C GLU A 88 15.16 8.63 2.84
N LEU A 89 14.07 9.39 3.03
CA LEU A 89 13.31 9.42 4.28
C LEU A 89 12.67 8.06 4.58
N PHE A 90 12.09 7.40 3.58
CA PHE A 90 11.54 6.05 3.69
C PHE A 90 12.62 4.95 3.78
N SER A 91 13.90 5.29 3.60
CA SER A 91 15.00 4.37 3.89
C SER A 91 15.43 4.44 5.37
N ASN A 92 14.96 5.45 6.12
CA ASN A 92 15.22 5.59 7.55
C ASN A 92 14.27 4.71 8.39
N PRO A 93 14.79 3.76 9.21
CA PRO A 93 13.96 2.87 10.03
C PRO A 93 13.09 3.58 11.08
N GLU A 94 13.59 4.65 11.71
CA GLU A 94 12.84 5.38 12.75
C GLU A 94 11.67 6.15 12.13
N PHE A 95 11.91 6.77 10.97
CA PHE A 95 10.87 7.45 10.21
C PHE A 95 9.81 6.46 9.72
N THR A 96 10.22 5.36 9.07
CA THR A 96 9.29 4.35 8.55
C THR A 96 8.47 3.68 9.63
N LYS A 97 9.07 3.39 10.80
CA LYS A 97 8.36 2.86 11.96
C LYS A 97 7.29 3.83 12.45
N THR A 98 7.64 5.09 12.67
CA THR A 98 6.71 6.11 13.13
C THR A 98 5.59 6.35 12.10
N PHE A 99 5.95 6.42 10.82
CA PHE A 99 5.00 6.57 9.72
C PHE A 99 4.02 5.38 9.65
N ALA A 100 4.54 4.15 9.67
CA ALA A 100 3.72 2.94 9.65
C ALA A 100 2.79 2.84 10.89
N GLN A 101 3.29 3.19 12.07
CA GLN A 101 2.49 3.25 13.29
C GLN A 101 1.35 4.27 13.18
N SER A 102 1.64 5.47 12.67
CA SER A 102 0.63 6.52 12.48
C SER A 102 -0.47 6.15 11.47
N MET A 103 -0.14 5.27 10.51
CA MET A 103 -1.05 4.82 9.46
C MET A 103 -1.76 3.50 9.80
N THR A 104 -1.40 2.85 10.91
CA THR A 104 -1.83 1.48 11.21
C THR A 104 -3.36 1.36 11.28
N ASP A 105 -4.05 2.31 11.89
CA ASP A 105 -5.51 2.20 12.07
C ASP A 105 -6.27 2.47 10.76
N GLN A 106 -5.80 3.42 9.96
CA GLN A 106 -6.30 3.71 8.62
C GLN A 106 -6.05 2.51 7.69
N GLN A 107 -4.84 1.93 7.74
CA GLN A 107 -4.48 0.75 6.96
C GLN A 107 -5.36 -0.46 7.33
N LYS A 108 -5.60 -0.69 8.62
CA LYS A 108 -6.55 -1.74 9.08
C LYS A 108 -7.96 -1.49 8.56
N LYS A 109 -8.41 -0.24 8.57
CA LYS A 109 -9.74 0.12 8.07
C LYS A 109 -9.85 -0.17 6.57
N VAL A 110 -8.90 0.32 5.77
CA VAL A 110 -8.83 0.05 4.33
C VAL A 110 -8.78 -1.45 4.06
N MET A 111 -7.95 -2.20 4.79
CA MET A 111 -7.85 -3.64 4.62
C MET A 111 -9.17 -4.36 4.93
N LYS A 112 -9.88 -3.98 6.00
CA LYS A 112 -11.19 -4.54 6.34
C LYS A 112 -12.26 -4.22 5.29
N GLU A 113 -12.23 -3.02 4.73
CA GLU A 113 -13.14 -2.62 3.66
C GLU A 113 -12.83 -3.39 2.38
N LEU A 114 -11.55 -3.53 2.00
CA LEU A 114 -11.10 -4.34 0.87
C LEU A 114 -11.46 -5.82 1.01
N MET A 115 -11.46 -6.39 2.22
CA MET A 115 -11.91 -7.78 2.42
C MET A 115 -13.36 -8.03 1.96
N ASN A 116 -14.18 -6.99 1.92
CA ASN A 116 -15.56 -7.06 1.40
C ASN A 116 -15.66 -6.73 -0.10
N ASP A 117 -14.58 -6.25 -0.70
CA ASP A 117 -14.53 -5.94 -2.13
C ASP A 117 -14.33 -7.20 -2.97
N SER A 118 -15.14 -7.33 -4.02
CA SER A 118 -15.15 -8.50 -4.90
C SER A 118 -13.83 -8.73 -5.66
N GLN A 119 -13.13 -7.66 -6.06
CA GLN A 119 -11.86 -7.79 -6.76
C GLN A 119 -10.76 -8.24 -5.80
N PHE A 120 -10.71 -7.64 -4.61
CA PHE A 120 -9.76 -8.06 -3.58
C PHE A 120 -9.98 -9.50 -3.13
N GLN A 121 -11.23 -9.93 -2.94
CA GLN A 121 -11.57 -11.33 -2.65
C GLN A 121 -11.10 -12.28 -3.74
N LYS A 122 -11.27 -11.90 -5.02
CA LYS A 122 -10.79 -12.72 -6.14
C LYS A 122 -9.27 -12.88 -6.11
N SER A 123 -8.53 -11.81 -5.89
CA SER A 123 -7.07 -11.86 -5.74
C SER A 123 -6.65 -12.69 -4.53
N MET A 124 -7.39 -12.62 -3.43
CA MET A 124 -7.13 -13.43 -2.23
C MET A 124 -7.38 -14.93 -2.48
N LEU A 125 -8.42 -15.28 -3.24
CA LEU A 125 -8.67 -16.66 -3.65
C LEU A 125 -7.59 -17.19 -4.59
N GLU A 126 -7.06 -16.36 -5.48
CA GLU A 126 -5.93 -16.72 -6.32
C GLU A 126 -4.67 -16.96 -5.49
N LEU A 127 -4.41 -16.11 -4.50
CA LEU A 127 -3.31 -16.31 -3.54
C LEU A 127 -3.48 -17.63 -2.77
N MET A 128 -4.70 -17.98 -2.35
CA MET A 128 -4.98 -19.23 -1.64
C MET A 128 -4.80 -20.49 -2.49
N LYS A 129 -4.77 -20.38 -3.82
CA LYS A 129 -4.53 -21.52 -4.73
C LYS A 129 -3.05 -21.80 -4.97
N ASN A 130 -2.15 -21.17 -4.23
CA ASN A 130 -0.73 -21.44 -4.38
C ASN A 130 -0.37 -22.87 -3.87
N PRO A 131 0.71 -23.49 -4.39
CA PRO A 131 1.08 -24.86 -4.01
C PRO A 131 1.39 -25.07 -2.52
N GLU A 132 1.86 -24.04 -1.82
CA GLU A 132 2.16 -24.14 -0.38
C GLU A 132 0.87 -24.21 0.45
N MET A 133 -0.14 -23.42 0.07
CA MET A 133 -1.47 -23.48 0.67
C MET A 133 -2.17 -24.80 0.36
N GLU A 134 -1.99 -25.35 -0.84
CA GLU A 134 -2.50 -26.68 -1.20
C GLU A 134 -1.84 -27.77 -0.35
N LYS A 135 -0.52 -27.71 -0.14
CA LYS A 135 0.22 -28.63 0.72
C LYS A 135 -0.25 -28.54 2.17
N GLN A 136 -0.47 -27.33 2.70
CA GLN A 136 -1.03 -27.14 4.04
C GLN A 136 -2.45 -27.70 4.14
N MET A 137 -3.30 -27.46 3.14
CA MET A 137 -4.65 -28.03 3.08
C MET A 137 -4.62 -29.56 3.05
N SER A 138 -3.74 -30.15 2.25
CA SER A 138 -3.53 -31.60 2.18
C SER A 138 -3.05 -32.19 3.52
N SER A 139 -2.15 -31.49 4.21
CA SER A 139 -1.72 -31.86 5.57
C SER A 139 -2.87 -31.84 6.58
N VAL A 140 -3.76 -30.84 6.49
CA VAL A 140 -4.96 -30.76 7.33
C VAL A 140 -5.93 -31.90 7.01
N MET A 141 -6.19 -32.18 5.73
CA MET A 141 -7.06 -33.29 5.30
C MET A 141 -6.51 -34.67 5.71
N THR A 142 -5.19 -34.82 5.79
CA THR A 142 -4.56 -36.09 6.20
C THR A 142 -4.33 -36.18 7.71
N SER A 143 -4.62 -35.11 8.45
CA SER A 143 -4.47 -35.05 9.90
C SER A 143 -5.41 -36.00 10.63
N GLN A 144 -5.01 -36.43 11.84
CA GLN A 144 -5.81 -37.34 12.67
C GLN A 144 -7.20 -36.77 12.98
N LYS A 145 -7.29 -35.46 13.26
CA LYS A 145 -8.58 -34.79 13.53
C LYS A 145 -9.53 -34.87 12.33
N PHE A 146 -9.02 -34.69 11.12
CA PHE A 146 -9.85 -34.81 9.92
C PHE A 146 -10.21 -36.27 9.63
N ARG A 147 -9.29 -37.21 9.90
CA ARG A 147 -9.57 -38.65 9.79
C ARG A 147 -10.68 -39.11 10.74
N GLU A 148 -10.69 -38.66 11.99
CA GLU A 148 -11.78 -38.96 12.95
C GLU A 148 -13.13 -38.43 12.45
N HIS A 149 -13.15 -37.19 11.93
CA HIS A 149 -14.37 -36.62 11.35
C HIS A 149 -14.82 -37.38 10.10
N LEU A 150 -13.87 -37.78 9.25
CA LEU A 150 -14.12 -38.56 8.06
C LEU A 150 -14.66 -39.95 8.41
N GLU A 151 -14.07 -40.62 9.39
CA GLU A 151 -14.53 -41.92 9.88
C GLU A 151 -15.96 -41.84 10.39
N LYS A 152 -16.28 -40.85 11.22
CA LYS A 152 -17.65 -40.61 11.69
C LYS A 152 -18.62 -40.39 10.52
N THR A 153 -18.24 -39.56 9.55
CA THR A 153 -19.06 -39.29 8.35
C THR A 153 -19.27 -40.55 7.52
N ILE A 154 -18.25 -41.40 7.38
CA ILE A 154 -18.34 -42.70 6.70
C ILE A 154 -19.28 -43.64 7.47
N GLN A 155 -19.14 -43.74 8.79
CA GLN A 155 -20.02 -44.55 9.62
C GLN A 155 -21.49 -44.09 9.52
N GLU A 156 -21.74 -42.78 9.54
CA GLU A 156 -23.08 -42.21 9.34
C GLU A 156 -23.61 -42.52 7.93
N THR A 157 -22.78 -42.36 6.91
CA THR A 157 -23.13 -42.65 5.51
C THR A 157 -23.47 -44.13 5.31
N MET A 158 -22.66 -45.04 5.86
CA MET A 158 -22.92 -46.48 5.84
C MET A 158 -24.21 -46.84 6.57
N ASN A 159 -24.59 -46.04 7.56
CA ASN A 159 -25.81 -46.24 8.31
C ASN A 159 -27.08 -45.75 7.59
N THR A 160 -26.93 -45.02 6.48
CA THR A 160 -28.09 -44.54 5.71
C THR A 160 -28.86 -45.70 5.07
N PRO A 161 -30.22 -45.66 5.07
CA PRO A 161 -31.03 -46.71 4.45
C PRO A 161 -30.70 -46.97 2.97
N MET A 162 -30.38 -45.91 2.23
CA MET A 162 -29.98 -46.02 0.82
C MET A 162 -28.68 -46.79 0.66
N PHE A 163 -27.67 -46.51 1.48
CA PHE A 163 -26.39 -47.22 1.42
C PHE A 163 -26.55 -48.69 1.84
N LYS A 164 -27.29 -48.96 2.92
CA LYS A 164 -27.60 -50.33 3.35
C LYS A 164 -28.31 -51.12 2.26
N ALA A 165 -29.32 -50.52 1.61
CA ALA A 165 -30.05 -51.17 0.52
C ALA A 165 -29.15 -51.50 -0.67
N LYS A 166 -28.30 -50.55 -1.10
CA LYS A 166 -27.31 -50.80 -2.18
C LYS A 166 -26.30 -51.88 -1.79
N MET A 167 -25.81 -51.87 -0.55
CA MET A 167 -24.88 -52.89 -0.06
C MET A 167 -25.55 -54.27 -0.03
N SER A 168 -26.79 -54.37 0.44
CA SER A 168 -27.57 -55.61 0.41
C SER A 168 -27.79 -56.10 -1.02
N GLU A 169 -28.10 -55.22 -1.97
CA GLU A 169 -28.25 -55.59 -3.39
C GLU A 169 -26.93 -56.12 -3.99
N ILE A 170 -25.79 -55.49 -3.67
CA ILE A 170 -24.47 -55.94 -4.11
C ILE A 170 -24.13 -57.32 -3.52
N VAL A 171 -24.39 -57.53 -2.23
CA VAL A 171 -24.14 -58.82 -1.56
C VAL A 171 -25.03 -59.92 -2.15
N LEU A 172 -26.30 -59.61 -2.45
CA LEU A 172 -27.21 -60.56 -3.09
C LEU A 172 -26.75 -60.92 -4.51
N LYS A 173 -26.35 -59.93 -5.32
CA LYS A 173 -25.79 -60.18 -6.67
C LYS A 173 -24.52 -61.02 -6.62
N ALA A 174 -23.60 -60.72 -5.69
CA ALA A 174 -22.38 -61.52 -5.53
C ALA A 174 -22.68 -62.96 -5.08
N ALA A 175 -23.68 -63.16 -4.23
CA ALA A 175 -24.13 -64.49 -3.81
C ALA A 175 -24.83 -65.25 -4.94
N GLU A 176 -25.60 -64.58 -5.79
CA GLU A 176 -26.17 -65.13 -7.01
C GLU A 176 -25.08 -65.52 -8.00
N GLU A 177 -24.09 -64.66 -8.25
CA GLU A 177 -22.94 -64.94 -9.12
C GLU A 177 -22.13 -66.16 -8.63
N MET A 178 -21.86 -66.25 -7.33
CA MET A 178 -21.21 -67.42 -6.72
C MET A 178 -22.04 -68.69 -6.82
N LYS A 179 -23.38 -68.61 -6.72
CA LYS A 179 -24.27 -69.76 -6.94
C LYS A 179 -24.35 -70.17 -8.41
N SER A 180 -24.32 -69.22 -9.34
CA SER A 180 -24.29 -69.49 -10.79
C SER A 180 -22.91 -69.92 -11.31
N GLY A 181 -21.83 -69.70 -10.55
CA GLY A 181 -20.48 -70.21 -10.83
C GLY A 181 -20.15 -71.56 -10.20
N GLY A 182 -21.07 -72.15 -9.42
CA GLY A 182 -20.90 -73.43 -8.74
C GLY A 182 -21.32 -74.61 -9.60
N GLY A 183 -20.61 -74.89 -10.70
CA GLY A 183 -20.93 -76.04 -11.54
C GLY A 183 -20.00 -76.27 -12.73
N GLU A 184 -18.72 -76.55 -12.49
CA GLU A 184 -17.96 -77.60 -13.21
C GLU A 184 -16.56 -77.75 -12.60
N GLY A 185 -16.32 -78.90 -11.97
CA GLY A 185 -14.99 -79.30 -11.58
C GLY A 185 -14.20 -79.82 -12.80
N LYS A 186 -12.91 -79.48 -12.86
CA LYS A 186 -11.94 -80.39 -13.46
C LYS A 186 -10.60 -80.29 -12.75
N GLN A 187 -10.40 -81.27 -11.89
CA GLN A 187 -9.12 -81.78 -11.43
C GLN A 187 -8.28 -82.18 -12.65
N SER A 188 -7.06 -81.67 -12.76
CA SER A 188 -5.97 -82.39 -13.39
C SER A 188 -4.67 -82.07 -12.65
N GLN A 189 -4.17 -83.12 -12.02
CA GLN A 189 -2.87 -83.24 -11.39
C GLN A 189 -1.85 -83.67 -12.46
N GLU A 190 -0.56 -83.53 -12.12
CA GLU A 190 0.65 -84.03 -12.79
C GLU A 190 1.31 -83.17 -13.87
N GLY A 191 2.63 -82.97 -13.70
CA GLY A 191 3.52 -82.42 -14.73
C GLY A 191 4.72 -81.65 -14.21
N GLN A 192 5.60 -82.30 -13.45
CA GLN A 192 6.95 -81.85 -13.12
C GLN A 192 7.84 -81.87 -14.38
N GLU A 193 8.48 -80.76 -14.79
CA GLU A 193 9.88 -80.77 -15.27
C GLU A 193 10.52 -79.40 -15.51
N LYS A 194 11.83 -79.38 -15.24
CA LYS A 194 12.86 -78.34 -15.40
C LYS A 194 12.91 -77.69 -16.79
N SER A 195 13.39 -76.44 -16.86
CA SER A 195 14.61 -75.99 -17.60
C SER A 195 14.63 -74.44 -17.66
N GLN A 196 15.50 -73.74 -16.92
CA GLN A 196 16.85 -73.28 -17.30
C GLN A 196 16.89 -71.98 -18.15
N GLY A 197 17.70 -71.02 -17.68
CA GLY A 197 18.16 -69.83 -18.41
C GLY A 197 17.63 -68.51 -17.81
N GLY A 198 18.37 -67.70 -17.07
CA GLY A 198 19.81 -67.45 -17.10
C GLY A 198 20.17 -66.49 -18.23
N LYS A 199 20.17 -65.17 -17.98
CA LYS A 199 21.15 -64.25 -18.59
C LYS A 199 21.25 -62.90 -17.89
N GLN A 200 22.41 -62.78 -17.25
CA GLN A 200 23.18 -61.59 -16.90
C GLN A 200 23.48 -60.70 -18.11
N SER A 201 23.47 -59.39 -17.90
CA SER A 201 24.33 -58.37 -18.55
C SER A 201 24.15 -57.11 -17.68
N GLU A 202 25.07 -56.69 -16.80
CA GLU A 202 26.47 -56.34 -17.02
C GLU A 202 26.67 -55.59 -18.35
N GLY A 203 26.56 -54.27 -18.25
CA GLY A 203 27.04 -53.28 -19.21
C GLY A 203 28.03 -52.38 -18.48
N LYS A 204 29.30 -52.74 -18.62
CA LYS A 204 30.50 -52.10 -18.11
C LYS A 204 30.84 -50.83 -18.91
N LYS A 205 31.50 -49.88 -18.23
CA LYS A 205 32.67 -49.05 -18.64
C LYS A 205 32.47 -47.58 -18.28
N GLU A 206 33.25 -47.08 -17.31
CA GLU A 206 34.69 -46.74 -17.41
C GLU A 206 34.93 -45.60 -18.39
N GLU A 207 35.23 -44.42 -17.84
CA GLU A 207 36.53 -43.74 -17.91
C GLU A 207 36.33 -42.43 -17.14
N GLY A 208 36.97 -42.24 -15.99
CA GLY A 208 38.39 -41.91 -15.87
C GLY A 208 38.40 -40.44 -15.40
N GLY A 209 39.09 -40.03 -14.35
CA GLY A 209 40.25 -40.58 -13.71
C GLY A 209 41.16 -39.39 -13.40
N GLN A 210 41.75 -39.43 -12.20
CA GLN A 210 42.84 -38.59 -11.70
C GLN A 210 42.48 -37.16 -11.26
N GLU A 211 42.55 -36.87 -9.94
CA GLU A 211 43.77 -36.70 -9.11
C GLU A 211 44.54 -35.46 -9.59
N GLU A 212 45.08 -34.58 -8.76
CA GLU A 212 45.69 -34.68 -7.43
C GLU A 212 45.83 -33.21 -6.97
N ASP A 213 45.60 -32.87 -5.72
CA ASP A 213 46.64 -32.71 -4.69
C ASP A 213 46.67 -31.25 -4.22
N GLY A 214 47.03 -31.06 -2.95
CA GLY A 214 47.94 -29.98 -2.60
C GLY A 214 47.33 -28.61 -2.29
N GLY A 215 46.89 -28.46 -1.04
CA GLY A 215 47.64 -27.57 -0.14
C GLY A 215 47.37 -26.06 -0.16
N GLN A 216 47.02 -25.60 1.05
CA GLN A 216 47.47 -24.36 1.69
C GLN A 216 46.99 -23.00 1.18
N GLY A 217 46.57 -22.18 2.15
CA GLY A 217 47.19 -20.86 2.31
C GLY A 217 46.29 -19.66 2.05
N GLU A 218 45.77 -19.12 3.16
CA GLU A 218 45.84 -17.70 3.55
C GLU A 218 45.32 -16.54 2.66
N SER A 219 44.71 -15.60 3.40
CA SER A 219 44.70 -14.15 3.19
C SER A 219 43.73 -13.54 2.17
N SER A 220 42.56 -13.10 2.66
CA SER A 220 42.23 -11.67 2.88
C SER A 220 40.83 -11.52 3.49
#